data_AF-X1ATX2-F1
#
_entry.id   AF-X1ATX2-F1
#
_cell.length_a   1.000
_cell.length_b   1.000
_cell.length_c   1.000
_cell.angle_alpha   90.00
_cell.angle_beta   90.00
_cell.angle_gamma   90.00
#
_symmetry.space_group_name_H-M   'P 1'
#
loop_
_entity.id
_entity.type
_entity.pdbx_description
1 polymer ?
#
loop_
_entity_poly.entity_id
_entity_poly.type
_entity_poly.pdbx_seq_one_letter_code
_entity_poly.pdbx_strand_id
1 'polypeptide(L)'
;TFQPKIQEKLDEKFFVNGTSSKNPLDVAAQLFRSQSIIEIIDLALSDTKIDALIMDLPSWYFDPEYFIIHDDSFETNILQALSLGHKYKKPLIPIIERAHRPDESNRISRILAKKKVPVFSDPLEFIPLLPKISNYKKKLEK
;
A
#
# COMPACT_ATOMS: atom_id res chain seq x y z
N THR A 1 -1.39 3.45 -16.02
CA THR A 1 0.07 3.42 -16.25
C THR A 1 0.67 4.72 -15.75
N PHE A 2 1.84 4.66 -15.14
CA PHE A 2 2.53 5.84 -14.61
C PHE A 2 3.00 6.78 -15.72
N GLN A 3 3.26 8.05 -15.39
CA GLN A 3 3.99 8.97 -16.25
C GLN A 3 5.42 8.46 -16.47
N PRO A 4 6.01 8.61 -17.67
CA PRO A 4 7.35 8.11 -17.96
C PRO A 4 8.41 8.52 -16.93
N LYS A 5 8.44 9.79 -16.53
CA LYS A 5 9.37 10.30 -15.50
C LYS A 5 9.18 9.68 -14.12
N ILE A 6 7.96 9.29 -13.77
CA ILE A 6 7.68 8.59 -12.51
C ILE A 6 8.07 7.11 -12.66
N GLN A 7 7.76 6.49 -13.79
CA GLN A 7 8.16 5.11 -14.09
C GLN A 7 9.68 4.94 -14.03
N GLU A 8 10.46 5.84 -14.64
CA GLU A 8 11.93 5.81 -14.58
C GLU A 8 12.44 5.84 -13.14
N LYS A 9 11.89 6.73 -12.30
CA LYS A 9 12.25 6.81 -10.88
C LYS A 9 11.80 5.58 -10.09
N LEU A 10 10.66 4.97 -10.46
CA LEU A 10 10.22 3.71 -9.86
C LEU A 10 11.19 2.59 -10.21
N ASP A 11 11.63 2.50 -11.48
CA ASP A 11 12.59 1.48 -11.92
C ASP A 11 13.89 1.54 -11.09
N GLU A 12 14.35 2.73 -10.69
CA GLU A 12 15.52 2.91 -9.81
C GLU A 12 15.30 2.42 -8.36
N LYS A 13 14.05 2.35 -7.88
CA LYS A 13 13.71 1.94 -6.50
C LYS A 13 13.48 0.44 -6.34
N PHE A 14 13.40 -0.30 -7.43
CA PHE A 14 13.20 -1.75 -7.46
C PHE A 14 14.53 -2.44 -7.74
N PHE A 15 15.21 -2.87 -6.67
CA PHE A 15 16.58 -3.39 -6.73
C PHE A 15 16.71 -4.87 -6.35
N VAL A 16 15.59 -5.54 -6.05
CA VAL A 16 15.56 -6.96 -5.70
C VAL A 16 14.97 -7.76 -6.85
N ASN A 17 15.62 -8.86 -7.22
CA ASN A 17 15.09 -9.77 -8.25
C ASN A 17 13.73 -10.35 -7.83
N GLY A 18 12.83 -10.54 -8.79
CA GLY A 18 11.47 -11.03 -8.51
C GLY A 18 10.50 -9.94 -8.03
N THR A 19 10.82 -8.67 -8.29
CA THR A 19 9.93 -7.52 -8.06
C THR A 19 9.53 -6.88 -9.40
N SER A 20 8.52 -6.00 -9.39
CA SER A 20 8.05 -5.29 -10.59
C SER A 20 7.75 -3.83 -10.29
N SER A 21 8.45 -2.92 -10.96
CA SER A 21 8.22 -1.47 -10.91
C SER A 21 7.06 -0.99 -11.81
N LYS A 22 6.46 -1.88 -12.61
CA LYS A 22 5.30 -1.58 -13.46
C LYS A 22 4.01 -1.78 -12.69
N ASN A 23 2.87 -1.34 -13.21
CA ASN A 23 1.56 -1.61 -12.58
C ASN A 23 1.05 -3.02 -12.95
N PRO A 24 0.77 -3.93 -11.98
CA PRO A 24 0.85 -3.77 -10.53
C PRO A 24 2.29 -3.76 -9.99
N LEU A 25 2.54 -2.87 -9.02
CA LEU A 25 3.83 -2.76 -8.33
C LEU A 25 4.00 -3.99 -7.43
N ASP A 26 4.97 -4.85 -7.74
CA ASP A 26 5.27 -6.04 -6.92
C ASP A 26 6.50 -5.78 -6.07
N VAL A 27 6.29 -5.55 -4.78
CA VAL A 27 7.32 -5.22 -3.80
C VAL A 27 7.62 -6.36 -2.82
N ALA A 28 7.02 -7.54 -3.02
CA ALA A 28 7.00 -8.62 -2.02
C ALA A 28 8.41 -9.02 -1.55
N ALA A 29 9.34 -9.19 -2.49
CA ALA A 29 10.71 -9.60 -2.19
C ALA A 29 11.57 -8.51 -1.51
N GLN A 30 11.13 -7.24 -1.54
CA GLN A 30 11.84 -6.12 -0.92
C GLN A 30 11.08 -5.47 0.24
N LEU A 31 9.98 -6.09 0.71
CA LEU A 31 9.14 -5.52 1.76
C LEU A 31 9.92 -5.25 3.06
N PHE A 32 10.86 -6.14 3.41
CA PHE A 32 11.77 -6.01 4.56
C PHE A 32 12.95 -5.04 4.33
N ARG A 33 12.84 -4.19 3.30
CA ARG A 33 13.60 -2.95 3.14
C ARG A 33 12.58 -1.80 3.28
N SER A 34 11.93 -1.72 4.45
CA SER A 34 10.67 -0.98 4.62
C SER A 34 10.75 0.51 4.27
N GLN A 35 11.92 1.13 4.43
CA GLN A 35 12.16 2.50 3.97
C GLN A 35 11.97 2.66 2.45
N SER A 36 12.40 1.68 1.65
CA SER A 36 12.19 1.69 0.20
C SER A 36 10.70 1.64 -0.17
N ILE A 37 9.88 0.97 0.65
CA ILE A 37 8.43 0.86 0.45
C ILE A 37 7.77 2.23 0.63
N ILE A 38 8.18 3.00 1.64
CA ILE A 38 7.74 4.39 1.81
C ILE A 38 8.05 5.19 0.55
N GLU A 39 9.29 5.12 0.05
CA GLU A 39 9.73 5.88 -1.12
C GLU A 39 8.96 5.51 -2.40
N ILE A 40 8.73 4.21 -2.62
CA ILE A 40 7.96 3.72 -3.76
C ILE A 40 6.52 4.22 -3.72
N ILE A 41 5.85 4.14 -2.57
CA ILE A 41 4.46 4.57 -2.41
C ILE A 41 4.35 6.09 -2.52
N ASP A 42 5.28 6.82 -1.91
CA ASP A 42 5.34 8.29 -2.01
C ASP A 42 5.46 8.73 -3.47
N LEU A 43 6.34 8.08 -4.22
CA LEU A 43 6.56 8.34 -5.64
C LEU A 43 5.33 7.97 -6.49
N ALA A 44 4.74 6.79 -6.26
CA ALA A 44 3.54 6.35 -6.97
C ALA A 44 2.35 7.29 -6.74
N LEU A 45 2.14 7.75 -5.50
CA LEU A 45 1.06 8.68 -5.17
C LEU A 45 1.34 10.11 -5.65
N SER A 46 2.60 10.50 -5.85
CA SER A 46 2.95 11.80 -6.44
C SER A 46 2.54 11.91 -7.92
N ASP A 47 2.35 10.79 -8.62
CA ASP A 47 1.99 10.78 -10.02
C ASP A 47 0.56 11.29 -10.26
N THR A 48 0.41 12.40 -10.97
CA THR A 48 -0.90 13.00 -11.29
C THR A 48 -1.80 12.10 -12.14
N LYS A 49 -1.29 11.04 -12.80
CA LYS A 49 -2.10 10.05 -13.53
C LYS A 49 -2.70 8.96 -12.64
N ILE A 50 -2.27 8.87 -11.39
CA ILE A 50 -2.76 7.88 -10.44
C ILE A 50 -3.78 8.54 -9.53
N ASP A 51 -5.01 8.03 -9.55
CA ASP A 51 -6.10 8.53 -8.72
C ASP A 51 -6.17 7.88 -7.34
N ALA A 52 -5.75 6.62 -7.24
CA ALA A 52 -5.80 5.81 -6.04
C ALA A 52 -4.73 4.70 -6.10
N LEU A 53 -4.35 4.19 -4.94
CA LEU A 53 -3.46 3.05 -4.78
C LEU A 53 -4.15 1.98 -3.93
N ILE A 54 -4.08 0.73 -4.37
CA ILE A 54 -4.53 -0.43 -3.60
C ILE A 54 -3.28 -1.22 -3.26
N MET A 55 -3.14 -1.60 -2.00
CA MET A 55 -2.03 -2.42 -1.54
C MET A 55 -2.56 -3.69 -0.92
N ASP A 56 -2.04 -4.82 -1.38
CA ASP A 56 -2.43 -6.14 -0.89
C ASP A 56 -1.29 -6.75 -0.08
N LEU A 57 -1.56 -7.11 1.18
CA LEU A 57 -0.58 -7.52 2.17
C LEU A 57 -1.12 -8.66 3.03
N PRO A 58 -0.57 -9.87 2.90
CA PRO A 58 -0.79 -10.92 3.88
C PRO A 58 -0.42 -10.51 5.31
N SER A 59 -1.27 -10.85 6.28
CA SER A 59 -1.08 -10.46 7.69
C SER A 59 0.19 -11.01 8.35
N TRP A 60 0.73 -12.12 7.86
CA TRP A 60 1.98 -12.68 8.37
C TRP A 60 3.19 -11.75 8.18
N TYR A 61 3.12 -10.76 7.27
CA TYR A 61 4.16 -9.74 7.16
C TYR A 61 4.31 -8.87 8.40
N PHE A 62 3.35 -8.86 9.31
CA PHE A 62 3.39 -8.08 10.55
C PHE A 62 3.82 -8.90 11.76
N ASP A 63 4.10 -10.18 11.57
CA ASP A 63 4.57 -11.08 12.61
C ASP A 63 6.08 -11.34 12.46
N PRO A 64 6.90 -10.90 13.43
CA PRO A 64 8.35 -11.12 13.41
C PRO A 64 8.77 -12.58 13.26
N GLU A 65 7.94 -13.56 13.64
CA GLU A 65 8.23 -14.99 13.47
C GLU A 65 8.40 -15.39 12.00
N TYR A 66 7.84 -14.62 11.07
CA TYR A 66 7.91 -14.87 9.63
C TYR A 66 9.03 -14.07 8.94
N PHE A 67 9.84 -13.33 9.69
CA PHE A 67 10.85 -12.45 9.10
C PHE A 67 12.11 -13.25 8.79
N ILE A 68 12.45 -13.32 7.49
CA ILE A 68 13.75 -13.86 7.07
C ILE A 68 14.86 -12.84 7.37
N ILE A 69 14.54 -11.55 7.26
CA ILE A 69 15.44 -10.44 7.57
C ILE A 69 14.72 -9.54 8.56
N HIS A 70 15.31 -9.36 9.73
CA HIS A 70 14.80 -8.41 10.72
C HIS A 70 14.99 -6.98 10.25
N ASP A 71 13.91 -6.21 10.29
CA ASP A 71 13.87 -4.77 10.11
C ASP A 71 13.07 -4.20 11.29
N ASP A 72 13.77 -3.70 12.30
CA ASP A 72 13.14 -3.18 13.52
C ASP A 72 12.25 -1.95 13.26
N SER A 73 12.43 -1.30 12.11
CA SER A 73 11.62 -0.16 11.68
C SER A 73 10.44 -0.57 10.81
N PHE A 74 10.28 -1.87 10.49
CA PHE A 74 9.31 -2.38 9.53
C PHE A 74 7.89 -1.90 9.81
N GLU A 75 7.36 -2.19 10.99
CA GLU A 75 5.97 -1.85 11.32
C GLU A 75 5.75 -0.34 11.25
N THR A 76 6.66 0.44 11.85
CA THR A 76 6.59 1.91 11.82
C THR A 76 6.57 2.43 10.39
N ASN A 77 7.45 1.92 9.55
CA ASN A 77 7.61 2.37 8.17
C ASN A 77 6.44 1.95 7.28
N ILE A 78 5.97 0.71 7.39
CA ILE A 78 4.81 0.24 6.62
C ILE A 78 3.55 0.99 7.05
N LEU A 79 3.32 1.19 8.34
CA LEU A 79 2.17 1.99 8.82
C LEU A 79 2.23 3.44 8.32
N GLN A 80 3.42 4.04 8.26
CA GLN A 80 3.63 5.34 7.64
C GLN A 80 3.27 5.29 6.15
N ALA A 81 3.78 4.30 5.43
CA ALA A 81 3.57 4.17 4.00
C ALA A 81 2.08 4.02 3.65
N LEU A 82 1.34 3.19 4.39
CA LEU A 82 -0.11 3.00 4.24
C LEU A 82 -0.93 4.26 4.57
N SER A 83 -0.33 5.26 5.23
CA SER A 83 -0.97 6.54 5.55
C SER A 83 -0.65 7.65 4.54
N LEU A 84 0.23 7.41 3.55
CA LEU A 84 0.67 8.44 2.60
C LEU A 84 -0.43 8.96 1.68
N GLY A 85 -1.53 8.22 1.52
CA GLY A 85 -2.70 8.69 0.77
C GLY A 85 -3.22 10.06 1.25
N HIS A 86 -3.15 10.32 2.56
CA HIS A 86 -3.57 11.60 3.15
C HIS A 86 -2.72 12.79 2.66
N LYS A 87 -1.41 12.61 2.49
CA LYS A 87 -0.48 13.65 2.00
C LYS A 87 -0.86 14.13 0.59
N TYR A 88 -1.24 13.20 -0.28
CA TYR A 88 -1.57 13.47 -1.68
C TYR A 88 -3.07 13.68 -1.94
N LYS A 89 -3.91 13.57 -0.90
CA LYS A 89 -5.38 13.57 -1.02
C LYS A 89 -5.88 12.51 -2.01
N LYS A 90 -5.22 11.35 -2.03
CA LYS A 90 -5.56 10.19 -2.86
C LYS A 90 -5.90 9.00 -1.99
N PRO A 91 -6.93 8.20 -2.30
CA PRO A 91 -7.19 6.97 -1.57
C PRO A 91 -5.99 6.03 -1.68
N LEU A 92 -5.43 5.65 -0.52
CA LEU A 92 -4.59 4.47 -0.39
C LEU A 92 -5.40 3.47 0.43
N ILE A 93 -5.68 2.32 -0.17
CA ILE A 93 -6.54 1.29 0.41
C ILE A 93 -5.69 0.04 0.67
N PRO A 94 -5.34 -0.22 1.94
CA PRO A 94 -4.74 -1.47 2.34
C PRO A 94 -5.79 -2.59 2.37
N ILE A 95 -5.43 -3.72 1.77
CA ILE A 95 -6.07 -5.01 1.93
C ILE A 95 -5.10 -5.84 2.78
N ILE A 96 -5.51 -6.19 3.99
CA ILE A 96 -4.69 -6.98 4.90
C ILE A 96 -5.35 -8.34 5.08
N GLU A 97 -4.93 -9.29 4.24
CA GLU A 97 -5.48 -10.64 4.23
C GLU A 97 -5.20 -11.34 5.56
N ARG A 98 -6.19 -12.07 6.09
CA ARG A 98 -6.09 -12.78 7.37
C ARG A 98 -5.24 -14.06 7.32
N ALA A 99 -4.52 -14.29 6.23
CA ALA A 99 -3.73 -15.49 6.01
C ALA A 99 -2.68 -15.67 7.11
N HIS A 100 -2.72 -16.84 7.77
CA HIS A 100 -1.82 -17.30 8.84
C HIS A 100 -1.88 -16.53 10.18
N ARG A 101 -2.03 -15.19 10.20
CA ARG A 101 -2.02 -14.35 11.42
C ARG A 101 -3.22 -13.38 11.50
N PRO A 102 -4.45 -13.89 11.69
CA PRO A 102 -5.65 -13.04 11.79
C PRO A 102 -5.64 -12.05 12.96
N ASP A 103 -4.91 -12.36 14.03
CA ASP A 103 -4.63 -11.49 15.17
C ASP A 103 -3.88 -10.22 14.74
N GLU A 104 -2.84 -10.37 13.93
CA GLU A 104 -2.04 -9.27 13.39
C GLU A 104 -2.85 -8.41 12.41
N SER A 105 -3.64 -9.02 11.53
CA SER A 105 -4.58 -8.28 10.66
C SER A 105 -5.49 -7.36 11.48
N ASN A 106 -6.07 -7.87 12.57
CA ASN A 106 -6.93 -7.09 13.46
C ASN A 106 -6.17 -5.98 14.20
N ARG A 107 -4.94 -6.26 14.67
CA ARG A 107 -4.09 -5.29 15.39
C ARG A 107 -3.73 -4.11 14.49
N ILE A 108 -3.22 -4.40 13.30
CA ILE A 108 -2.83 -3.39 12.30
C ILE A 108 -4.06 -2.60 11.84
N SER A 109 -5.19 -3.26 11.58
CA SER A 109 -6.44 -2.60 11.21
C SER A 109 -6.90 -1.58 12.26
N ARG A 110 -6.79 -1.90 13.56
CA ARG A 110 -7.14 -0.96 14.65
C ARG A 110 -6.19 0.24 14.69
N ILE A 111 -4.90 0.04 14.41
CA ILE A 111 -3.91 1.14 14.37
C ILE A 111 -4.21 2.07 13.19
N LEU A 112 -4.46 1.51 12.00
CA LEU A 112 -4.80 2.25 10.78
C LEU A 112 -6.15 2.96 10.89
N ALA A 113 -7.14 2.36 11.54
CA ALA A 113 -8.42 3.00 11.81
C ALA A 113 -8.28 4.28 12.65
N LYS A 114 -7.39 4.29 13.66
CA LYS A 114 -7.08 5.50 14.45
C LYS A 114 -6.44 6.61 13.58
N LYS A 115 -5.74 6.23 12.51
CA LYS A 115 -5.17 7.13 11.51
C LYS A 115 -6.17 7.51 10.40
N LYS A 116 -7.41 7.02 10.46
CA LYS A 116 -8.47 7.21 9.43
C LYS A 116 -8.11 6.59 8.07
N VAL A 117 -7.34 5.51 8.09
CA VAL A 117 -7.06 4.68 6.90
C VAL A 117 -8.02 3.47 6.93
N PRO A 118 -8.94 3.33 5.95
CA PRO A 118 -9.83 2.19 5.88
C PRO A 118 -9.08 0.95 5.39
N VAL A 119 -9.23 -0.18 6.08
CA VAL A 119 -8.59 -1.46 5.75
C VAL A 119 -9.66 -2.47 5.39
N PHE A 120 -9.42 -3.27 4.37
CA PHE A 120 -10.26 -4.39 3.96
C PHE A 120 -9.56 -5.72 4.20
N SER A 121 -10.31 -6.80 4.37
CA SER A 121 -9.72 -8.15 4.52
C SER A 121 -9.65 -8.93 3.20
N ASP A 122 -10.44 -8.52 2.21
CA ASP A 122 -10.58 -9.22 0.93
C ASP A 122 -10.81 -8.19 -0.19
N PRO A 123 -10.16 -8.32 -1.36
CA PRO A 123 -10.44 -7.46 -2.52
C PRO A 123 -11.94 -7.39 -2.89
N LEU A 124 -12.71 -8.46 -2.69
CA LEU A 124 -14.15 -8.53 -2.95
C LEU A 124 -14.99 -7.61 -2.05
N GLU A 125 -14.48 -7.23 -0.87
CA GLU A 125 -15.13 -6.22 -0.01
C GLU A 125 -14.99 -4.82 -0.63
N PHE A 126 -13.89 -4.59 -1.34
CA PHE A 126 -13.52 -3.28 -1.87
C PHE A 126 -14.01 -3.04 -3.29
N ILE A 127 -13.94 -4.03 -4.19
CA ILE A 127 -14.32 -3.90 -5.61
C ILE A 127 -15.72 -3.28 -5.80
N PRO A 128 -16.77 -3.67 -5.05
CA PRO A 128 -18.10 -3.07 -5.18
C PRO A 128 -18.17 -1.59 -4.75
N LEU A 129 -17.19 -1.10 -3.99
CA LEU A 129 -17.12 0.28 -3.52
C LEU A 129 -16.44 1.21 -4.53
N LEU A 130 -15.59 0.69 -5.42
CA LEU A 130 -14.88 1.47 -6.43
C LEU A 130 -15.81 2.37 -7.26
N PRO A 131 -16.92 1.88 -7.85
CA PRO A 131 -17.82 2.73 -8.61
C PRO A 131 -18.43 3.85 -7.76
N LYS A 132 -18.73 3.58 -6.48
CA LYS A 132 -19.29 4.58 -5.55
C LYS A 132 -18.28 5.68 -5.26
N ILE A 133 -17.02 5.32 -5.02
CA ILE A 133 -15.91 6.26 -4.77
C ILE A 133 -15.68 7.13 -6.03
N SER A 134 -15.57 6.51 -7.20
CA SER A 134 -15.37 7.25 -8.46
C SER A 134 -16.53 8.19 -8.78
N ASN A 135 -17.77 7.75 -8.58
CA ASN A 135 -18.95 8.59 -8.83
C ASN A 135 -19.07 9.74 -7.83
N TYR A 136 -18.68 9.52 -6.57
CA TYR A 136 -18.64 10.59 -5.57
C TYR A 136 -17.63 11.68 -5.95
N LYS A 137 -16.41 11.31 -6.36
CA LYS A 137 -15.39 12.26 -6.82
C LYS A 137 -15.89 13.10 -8.01
N LYS A 138 -16.49 12.46 -9.02
CA LYS A 138 -17.10 13.16 -10.17
C LYS A 138 -18.21 14.14 -9.80
N LYS A 139 -18.94 13.91 -8.70
CA LYS A 139 -19.97 14.84 -8.22
C LYS A 139 -19.38 16.06 -7.50
N LEU A 140 -18.21 15.93 -6.88
CA LEU A 140 -17.53 17.05 -6.21
C LEU A 140 -16.83 18.00 -7.20
N GLU A 141 -16.51 17.52 -8.40
CA GLU A 141 -15.87 18.27 -9.47
C GLU A 141 -16.88 19.01 -10.39
N LYS A 142 -18.18 18.82 -10.16
CA LYS A 142 -19.28 19.52 -10.85
C LYS A 142 -19.87 20.59 -9.95
#